data_AF-A0A3M8VWV5-F1
#
_entry.id   AF-A0A3M8VWV5-F1
#
_cell.length_a   1.000
_cell.length_b   1.000
_cell.length_c   1.000
_cell.angle_alpha   90.00
_cell.angle_beta   90.00
_cell.angle_gamma   90.00
#
_symmetry.space_group_name_H-M   'P 1'
#
loop_
_entity.id
_entity.type
_entity.pdbx_description
1 polymer ?
#
loop_
_entity_poly.entity_id
_entity_poly.type
_entity_poly.pdbx_seq_one_letter_code
_entity_poly.pdbx_strand_id
1 'polypeptide(L)' 'MGVPEQAERELAEGLALGQWSGPFFRALLREVPPAVQSGRLIDVLAPATEVLDQADVDENVVRQLRVLIDAITPDI' A
#
# COMPACT_ATOMS: atom_id res chain seq x y z
N MET A 1 -6.02 1.82 -22.00
CA MET A 1 -4.97 1.21 -21.15
C MET A 1 -4.06 2.33 -20.69
N GLY A 2 -4.52 3.05 -19.66
CA GLY A 2 -3.76 4.18 -19.13
C GLY A 2 -2.62 3.66 -18.27
N VAL A 3 -1.40 4.11 -18.53
CA VAL A 3 -0.21 3.90 -17.69
C VAL A 3 -0.49 3.97 -16.16
N PRO A 4 -1.38 4.84 -15.64
CA PRO A 4 -1.74 4.82 -14.21
C PRO A 4 -2.32 3.49 -13.70
N GLU A 5 -3.20 2.80 -14.44
CA GLU A 5 -3.84 1.55 -13.97
C GLU A 5 -2.82 0.41 -13.77
N GLN A 6 -1.80 0.34 -14.64
CA GLN A 6 -0.78 -0.71 -14.55
C GLN A 6 0.19 -0.48 -13.39
N ALA A 7 0.54 0.79 -13.12
CA ALA A 7 1.39 1.14 -11.99
C ALA A 7 0.68 0.94 -10.63
N GLU A 8 -0.63 1.23 -10.53
CA GLU A 8 -1.41 0.90 -9.33
C GLU A 8 -1.52 -0.62 -9.12
N ARG A 9 -1.57 -1.38 -10.22
CA ARG A 9 -1.58 -2.85 -10.20
C ARG A 9 -0.30 -3.46 -9.69
N GLU A 10 0.84 -3.05 -10.22
CA GLU A 10 2.14 -3.55 -9.75
C GLU A 10 2.36 -3.22 -8.26
N LEU A 11 1.85 -2.07 -7.80
CA LEU A 11 1.88 -1.66 -6.40
C LEU A 11 1.02 -2.58 -5.51
N ALA A 12 -0.20 -2.89 -5.94
CA ALA A 12 -1.10 -3.80 -5.23
C ALA A 12 -0.56 -5.24 -5.18
N GLU A 13 0.01 -5.74 -6.29
CA GLU A 13 0.66 -7.05 -6.35
C GLU A 13 1.88 -7.12 -5.41
N GLY A 14 2.69 -6.05 -5.35
CA GLY A 14 3.79 -5.93 -4.40
C GLY A 14 3.31 -6.03 -2.93
N LEU A 15 2.20 -5.35 -2.60
CA LEU A 15 1.59 -5.43 -1.27
C LEU A 15 1.10 -6.83 -0.91
N ALA A 16 0.57 -7.59 -1.88
CA ALA A 16 0.09 -8.96 -1.65
C ALA A 16 1.23 -9.94 -1.31
N LEU A 17 2.44 -9.70 -1.83
CA LEU A 17 3.59 -10.60 -1.70
C LEU A 17 4.51 -10.28 -0.51
N GLY A 18 4.44 -9.07 0.06
CA GLY A 18 5.36 -8.62 1.09
C GLY A 18 4.91 -8.86 2.54
N GLN A 19 5.86 -8.75 3.47
CA GLN A 19 5.56 -8.66 4.90
C GLN A 19 5.21 -7.22 5.27
N TRP A 20 3.99 -7.03 5.78
CA TRP A 20 3.44 -5.72 6.08
C TRP A 20 4.14 -5.14 7.31
N SER A 21 5.03 -4.17 7.06
CA SER A 21 5.86 -3.50 8.06
C SER A 21 6.18 -2.10 7.56
N GLY A 22 6.49 -1.17 8.46
CA GLY A 22 6.84 0.20 8.08
C GLY A 22 8.04 0.28 7.12
N PRO A 23 9.14 -0.48 7.31
CA PRO A 23 10.24 -0.53 6.34
C PRO A 23 9.81 -1.04 4.95
N PHE A 24 8.94 -2.06 4.89
CA PHE A 24 8.42 -2.58 3.62
C PHE A 24 7.59 -1.52 2.89
N PHE A 25 6.68 -0.83 3.59
CA PHE A 25 5.85 0.22 3.00
C PHE A 25 6.69 1.43 2.54
N ARG A 26 7.74 1.81 3.29
CA ARG A 26 8.66 2.87 2.87
C ARG A 26 9.43 2.52 1.60
N ALA A 27 9.90 1.28 1.48
CA ALA A 27 10.57 0.81 0.29
C ALA A 27 9.62 0.86 -0.92
N LEU A 28 8.41 0.32 -0.74
CA LEU A 28 7.35 0.31 -1.75
C LEU A 28 6.98 1.73 -2.21
N LEU A 29 6.75 2.66 -1.28
CA LEU A 29 6.42 4.07 -1.58
C LEU A 29 7.54 4.82 -2.32
N ARG A 30 8.80 4.44 -2.12
CA ARG A 30 9.94 5.04 -2.83
C ARG A 30 10.00 4.63 -4.30
N GLU A 31 9.46 3.46 -4.62
CA GLU A 31 9.45 2.89 -5.97
C GLU A 31 8.19 3.32 -6.77
N VAL A 32 7.26 4.03 -6.13
CA VAL A 32 6.01 4.51 -6.74
C VAL A 32 6.30 5.52 -7.88
N PRO A 33 5.86 5.24 -9.12
CA PRO A 33 5.98 6.17 -10.23
C PRO A 33 5.25 7.49 -9.97
N PRO A 34 5.74 8.65 -10.46
CA PRO A 34 5.07 9.94 -10.27
C PRO A 34 3.61 9.98 -10.72
N ALA A 35 3.24 9.16 -11.71
CA ALA A 35 1.88 9.05 -12.24
C ALA A 35 0.84 8.52 -11.23
N VAL A 36 1.29 7.83 -10.18
CA VAL A 36 0.42 7.22 -9.15
C VAL A 36 0.59 7.86 -7.77
N GLN A 37 1.49 8.85 -7.62
CA GLN A 37 1.70 9.59 -6.37
C GLN A 37 0.48 10.38 -5.88
N SER A 38 -0.52 10.60 -6.73
CA SER A 38 -1.80 11.25 -6.38
C SER A 38 -2.99 10.28 -6.38
N GLY A 39 -2.73 8.97 -6.39
CA GLY A 39 -3.75 7.92 -6.38
C GLY A 39 -4.25 7.62 -4.97
N ARG A 40 -5.51 7.17 -4.88
CA ARG A 40 -6.18 6.81 -3.60
C ARG A 40 -5.41 5.78 -2.78
N LEU A 41 -4.62 4.93 -3.44
CA LEU A 41 -3.79 3.92 -2.79
C LEU A 41 -2.61 4.57 -2.02
N ILE A 42 -1.98 5.61 -2.56
CA ILE A 42 -0.90 6.35 -1.89
C ILE A 42 -1.42 7.11 -0.67
N ASP A 43 -2.61 7.70 -0.78
CA ASP A 43 -3.27 8.40 0.33
C ASP A 43 -3.55 7.48 1.53
N VAL A 44 -3.66 6.17 1.31
CA VAL A 44 -3.84 5.16 2.37
C VAL A 44 -2.51 4.57 2.83
N LEU A 45 -1.57 4.30 1.92
CA LEU A 45 -0.27 3.71 2.23
C LEU A 45 0.65 4.64 3.03
N ALA A 46 0.63 5.94 2.75
CA ALA A 46 1.44 6.92 3.47
C ALA A 46 1.12 6.96 4.99
N PRO A 47 -0.14 7.16 5.44
CA PRO A 47 -0.46 7.11 6.86
C PRO A 47 -0.32 5.71 7.46
N ALA A 48 -0.56 4.66 6.67
CA ALA A 48 -0.36 3.28 7.12
C ALA A 48 1.10 2.98 7.49
N THR A 49 2.06 3.60 6.79
CA THR A 49 3.49 3.47 7.08
C THR A 49 3.81 3.96 8.49
N GLU A 50 3.25 5.09 8.89
CA GLU A 50 3.44 5.66 10.24
C GLU A 50 2.81 4.78 11.32
N VAL A 51 1.66 4.16 11.03
CA VAL A 51 1.03 3.20 11.94
C VAL A 51 1.90 1.95 12.07
N LEU A 52 2.40 1.40 10.96
CA LEU A 52 3.22 0.19 10.93
C LEU A 52 4.64 0.38 11.49
N ASP A 53 5.12 1.61 11.64
CA ASP A 53 6.40 1.94 12.29
C ASP A 53 6.28 1.98 13.83
N GLN A 54 5.08 1.87 14.39
CA GLN A 54 4.89 1.80 15.84
C GLN A 54 5.42 0.47 16.39
N ALA A 55 6.04 0.50 17.58
CA ALA A 55 6.75 -0.65 18.14
C ALA A 55 5.87 -1.85 18.52
N ASP A 56 4.56 -1.63 18.70
CA ASP A 56 3.59 -2.65 19.15
C ASP A 56 2.29 -2.55 18.35
N VAL A 57 2.40 -2.75 17.04
CA VAL A 57 1.23 -2.79 16.16
C VAL A 57 0.51 -4.12 16.33
N ASP A 58 -0.74 -4.04 16.76
CA ASP A 58 -1.63 -5.19 16.86
C ASP A 58 -1.83 -5.84 15.47
N GLU A 59 -1.72 -7.17 15.39
CA GLU A 59 -1.96 -7.94 14.17
C GLU A 59 -3.35 -7.67 13.57
N ASN A 60 -4.33 -7.33 14.39
CA ASN A 60 -5.67 -6.95 13.95
C ASN A 60 -5.66 -5.64 13.14
N VAL A 61 -4.79 -4.68 13.46
CA VAL A 61 -4.61 -3.44 12.70
C VAL A 61 -4.03 -3.75 11.31
N VAL A 62 -3.02 -4.63 11.25
CA VAL A 62 -2.44 -5.10 9.97
C VAL A 62 -3.50 -5.79 9.11
N ARG A 63 -4.36 -6.61 9.73
CA ARG A 63 -5.47 -7.28 9.03
C ARG A 63 -6.52 -6.29 8.52
N GLN A 64 -6.92 -5.31 9.32
CA GLN A 64 -7.88 -4.30 8.88
C GLN A 64 -7.34 -3.45 7.74
N LEU A 65 -6.05 -3.12 7.78
CA LEU A 65 -5.40 -2.40 6.70
C LEU A 65 -5.41 -3.23 5.40
N ARG A 66 -5.18 -4.55 5.48
CA ARG A 66 -5.31 -5.45 4.32
C ARG A 66 -6.70 -5.38 3.69
N VAL A 67 -7.74 -5.53 4.50
CA VAL A 67 -9.13 -5.44 4.02
C VAL A 67 -9.42 -4.08 3.38
N LEU A 68 -8.89 -3.00 3.95
CA LEU A 68 -9.10 -1.65 3.43
C LEU A 68 -8.38 -1.43 2.11
N ILE A 69 -7.16 -1.94 1.95
CA ILE A 69 -6.42 -1.90 0.68
C ILE A 69 -7.16 -2.73 -0.38
N ASP A 70 -7.53 -3.98 -0.07
CA ASP A 70 -8.28 -4.84 -1.01
C ASP A 70 -9.59 -4.18 -1.48
N ALA A 71 -10.26 -3.41 -0.61
CA ALA A 71 -11.50 -2.71 -0.94
C ALA A 71 -11.31 -1.45 -1.80
N ILE A 72 -10.14 -0.82 -1.78
CA ILE A 72 -9.82 0.37 -2.61
C ILE A 72 -9.04 0.02 -3.88
N THR A 73 -8.53 -1.21 -3.96
CA THR A 73 -8.07 -1.87 -5.19
C THR A 73 -9.06 -2.98 -5.63
N PRO A 74 -10.38 -2.72 -5.75
CA PRO A 74 -11.30 -3.74 -6.22
C PRO A 74 -11.09 -3.92 -7.72
N ASP A 75 -10.86 -5.18 -8.11
CA ASP A 75 -10.59 -5.63 -9.47
C ASP A 75 -9.29 -5.11 -10.08
N ILE A 76 -8.25 -5.90 -9.81
CA ILE A 76 -7.05 -6.03 -10.62
C ILE A 76 -7.06 -7.39 -11.28
#